data_AF-A0A1G8IAF1-F1
#
_entry.id   AF-A0A1G8IAF1-F1
#
_cell.length_a   1.000
_cell.length_b   1.000
_cell.length_c   1.000
_cell.angle_alpha   90.00
_cell.angle_beta   90.00
_cell.angle_gamma   90.00
#
_symmetry.space_group_name_H-M   'P 1'
#
loop_
_entity.id
_entity.type
_entity.pdbx_description
1 polymer ?
#
loop_
_entity_poly.entity_id
_entity_poly.type
_entity_poly.pdbx_seq_one_letter_code
_entity_poly.pdbx_strand_id
1 'polypeptide(L)'
;MAFRDDVLTLAGVEDSPAVQLEIDAALDWANEKCKTEYTESDAPAGFKKAIAVLVQSSEQSPNVTSESVAGELSVSYSEDSTATAKQYLRPYMKARFL
;
A
#
# COMPACT_ATOMS: atom_id res chain seq x y z
N MET A 1 -18.63 4.23 0.34
CA MET A 1 -17.66 4.37 -0.77
C MET A 1 -16.65 3.26 -0.59
N ALA A 2 -16.43 2.45 -1.62
CA ALA A 2 -15.51 1.33 -1.55
C ALA A 2 -14.09 1.87 -1.35
N PHE A 3 -13.37 1.36 -0.36
CA PHE A 3 -11.97 1.73 -0.07
C PHE A 3 -11.08 1.68 -1.31
N ARG A 4 -11.31 0.69 -2.17
CA ARG A 4 -10.63 0.52 -3.45
C ARG A 4 -10.86 1.71 -4.37
N ASP A 5 -12.10 2.18 -4.53
CA ASP A 5 -12.44 3.38 -5.32
C ASP A 5 -11.68 4.63 -4.82
N ASP A 6 -11.60 4.82 -3.50
CA ASP A 6 -10.86 5.94 -2.93
C ASP A 6 -9.35 5.84 -3.24
N VAL A 7 -8.78 4.64 -3.11
CA VAL A 7 -7.36 4.38 -3.40
C VAL A 7 -7.05 4.55 -4.88
N LEU A 8 -7.89 4.02 -5.77
CA LEU A 8 -7.78 4.18 -7.23
C LEU A 8 -7.83 5.65 -7.63
N THR A 9 -8.79 6.40 -7.06
CA THR A 9 -8.93 7.84 -7.29
C THR A 9 -7.71 8.62 -6.81
N LEU A 10 -7.16 8.26 -5.64
CA LEU A 10 -5.97 8.92 -5.07
C LEU A 10 -4.69 8.57 -5.83
N ALA A 11 -4.56 7.34 -6.31
CA ALA A 11 -3.41 6.87 -7.07
C ALA A 11 -3.45 7.37 -8.53
N GLY A 12 -4.65 7.69 -9.04
CA GLY A 12 -4.87 8.13 -10.41
C GLY A 12 -4.75 6.99 -11.42
N VAL A 13 -5.10 5.77 -11.02
CA VAL A 13 -4.90 4.53 -11.79
C VAL A 13 -6.25 3.93 -12.18
N GLU A 14 -6.30 3.18 -13.28
CA GLU A 14 -7.51 2.48 -13.71
C GLU A 14 -7.75 1.21 -12.90
N ASP A 15 -9.02 0.85 -12.69
CA ASP A 15 -9.38 -0.41 -12.04
C ASP A 15 -8.98 -1.58 -12.94
N SER A 16 -8.05 -2.41 -12.45
CA SER A 16 -7.59 -3.62 -13.13
C SER A 16 -7.32 -4.72 -12.11
N PRO A 17 -7.43 -6.00 -12.50
CA PRO A 17 -7.17 -7.11 -11.58
C PRO A 17 -5.73 -7.11 -11.03
N ALA A 18 -4.77 -6.60 -11.80
CA ALA A 18 -3.39 -6.41 -11.32
C ALA A 18 -3.32 -5.33 -10.23
N VAL A 19 -3.95 -4.18 -10.47
CA VAL A 19 -4.00 -3.08 -9.48
C VAL A 19 -4.74 -3.50 -8.21
N GLN A 20 -5.78 -4.33 -8.30
CA GLN A 20 -6.47 -4.85 -7.12
C GLN A 20 -5.55 -5.73 -6.25
N LEU A 21 -4.72 -6.59 -6.87
CA LEU A 21 -3.71 -7.37 -6.15
C LEU A 21 -2.65 -6.47 -5.50
N GLU A 22 -2.24 -5.39 -6.18
CA GLU A 22 -1.31 -4.39 -5.62
C GLU A 22 -1.92 -3.63 -4.44
N ILE A 23 -3.22 -3.29 -4.49
CA ILE A 23 -3.93 -2.66 -3.37
C ILE A 23 -3.96 -3.60 -2.16
N ASP A 24 -4.27 -4.88 -2.36
CA ASP A 24 -4.29 -5.89 -1.29
C ASP A 24 -2.86 -6.06 -0.69
N ALA A 25 -1.83 -6.18 -1.53
CA ALA A 25 -0.44 -6.26 -1.08
C ALA A 25 0.03 -5.00 -0.33
N ALA A 26 -0.35 -3.81 -0.79
CA ALA A 26 -0.03 -2.55 -0.15
C ALA A 26 -0.75 -2.38 1.19
N LEU A 27 -1.99 -2.89 1.30
CA LEU A 27 -2.75 -2.95 2.55
C LEU A 27 -2.05 -3.86 3.57
N ASP A 28 -1.66 -5.07 3.18
CA ASP A 28 -0.90 -6.00 4.04
C ASP A 28 0.42 -5.38 4.51
N TRP A 29 1.18 -4.77 3.58
CA TRP A 29 2.43 -4.11 3.91
C TRP A 29 2.24 -2.96 4.91
N ALA A 30 1.22 -2.12 4.69
CA ALA A 30 0.95 -0.98 5.56
C ALA A 30 0.49 -1.43 6.97
N ASN A 31 -0.29 -2.50 7.05
CA ASN A 31 -0.70 -3.13 8.30
C ASN A 31 0.49 -3.74 9.06
N GLU A 32 1.38 -4.46 8.37
CA GLU A 32 2.59 -5.00 8.98
C GLU A 32 3.48 -3.90 9.55
N LYS A 33 3.62 -2.78 8.83
CA LYS A 33 4.42 -1.63 9.25
C LYS A 33 3.81 -0.87 10.42
N CYS A 34 2.49 -0.69 10.43
CA CYS A 34 1.81 0.01 11.52
C CYS A 34 1.57 -0.89 12.74
N LYS A 35 1.70 -2.22 12.59
CA LYS A 35 1.28 -3.24 13.58
C LYS A 35 -0.20 -3.04 13.93
N THR A 36 -0.99 -2.87 12.88
CA THR A 36 -2.44 -2.68 12.90
C THR A 36 -3.09 -3.70 11.96
N GLU A 37 -4.40 -3.88 12.11
CA GLU A 37 -5.23 -4.72 11.24
C GLU A 37 -6.36 -3.85 10.69
N TYR A 38 -5.99 -2.75 10.02
CA TYR A 38 -6.99 -1.94 9.33
C TYR A 38 -7.62 -2.76 8.22
N THR A 39 -8.95 -2.83 8.23
CA THR A 39 -9.73 -3.39 7.15
C THR A 39 -9.98 -2.31 6.09
N GLU A 40 -10.45 -2.72 4.92
CA GLU A 40 -10.94 -1.80 3.89
C GLU A 40 -12.03 -0.86 4.44
N SER A 41 -12.81 -1.28 5.43
CA SER A 41 -13.90 -0.45 5.99
C SER A 41 -13.42 0.56 7.04
N ASP A 42 -12.31 0.29 7.74
CA ASP A 42 -11.85 1.07 8.90
C ASP A 42 -10.56 1.86 8.66
N ALA A 43 -9.96 1.73 7.47
CA ALA A 43 -8.72 2.40 7.14
C ALA A 43 -8.88 3.94 7.10
N PRO A 44 -8.10 4.71 7.89
CA PRO A 44 -8.19 6.16 7.91
C PRO A 44 -7.65 6.77 6.60
N ALA A 45 -8.07 8.00 6.29
CA ALA A 45 -7.72 8.66 5.03
C ALA A 45 -6.19 8.79 4.80
N GLY A 46 -5.39 8.97 5.86
CA GLY A 46 -3.93 8.99 5.75
C GLY A 46 -3.34 7.63 5.37
N PHE A 47 -3.96 6.55 5.83
CA PHE A 47 -3.56 5.18 5.50
C PHE A 47 -3.91 4.84 4.05
N LYS A 48 -5.10 5.23 3.58
CA LYS A 48 -5.49 5.12 2.16
C LYS A 48 -4.52 5.87 1.22
N LYS A 49 -4.06 7.07 1.62
CA LYS A 49 -3.04 7.83 0.86
C LYS A 49 -1.70 7.12 0.80
N ALA A 50 -1.27 6.47 1.88
CA ALA A 50 -0.04 5.69 1.88
C ALA A 50 -0.10 4.54 0.87
N ILE A 51 -1.23 3.83 0.85
CA ILE A 51 -1.48 2.74 -0.11
C ILE A 51 -1.49 3.27 -1.54
N ALA A 52 -2.17 4.39 -1.81
CA ALA A 52 -2.21 5.00 -3.13
C ALA A 52 -0.81 5.34 -3.67
N VAL A 53 0.11 5.81 -2.82
CA VAL A 53 1.50 6.08 -3.20
C VAL A 53 2.26 4.80 -3.56
N LEU A 54 2.00 3.70 -2.85
CA LEU A 54 2.62 2.40 -3.14
C LEU A 54 2.12 1.86 -4.48
N VAL A 55 0.80 1.87 -4.70
CA VAL A 55 0.16 1.43 -5.95
C VAL A 55 0.62 2.28 -7.14
N GLN A 56 0.69 3.61 -6.98
CA GLN A 56 1.21 4.50 -8.01
C GLN A 56 2.68 4.21 -8.36
N SER A 57 3.50 3.84 -7.38
CA SER A 57 4.89 3.46 -7.63
C SER A 57 5.02 2.14 -8.38
N SER A 58 4.10 1.19 -8.15
CA SER A 58 4.07 -0.08 -8.86
C SER A 58 3.74 0.11 -10.35
N GLU A 59 2.83 1.01 -10.69
CA GLU A 59 2.52 1.34 -12.09
C GLU A 59 3.66 2.07 -12.81
N GLN A 60 4.33 3.01 -12.12
CA GLN A 60 5.40 3.81 -12.75
C GLN A 60 6.71 3.03 -12.94
N SER A 61 6.87 1.88 -12.31
CA SER A 61 8.08 1.05 -12.38
C SER A 61 7.76 -0.31 -13.02
N PRO A 62 7.83 -0.44 -14.36
CA PRO A 62 7.69 -1.75 -15.03
C PRO A 62 8.83 -2.73 -14.68
N ASN A 63 9.78 -2.30 -13.84
CA ASN A 63 10.92 -3.07 -13.36
C ASN A 63 10.72 -3.64 -11.94
N VAL A 64 9.50 -3.56 -11.39
CA VAL A 64 9.13 -4.36 -10.21
C VAL A 64 9.04 -5.81 -10.69
N THR A 65 10.19 -6.49 -10.64
CA THR A 65 10.26 -7.94 -10.78
C THR A 65 9.37 -8.53 -9.69
N SER A 66 8.15 -8.91 -10.06
CA SER A 66 7.31 -9.80 -9.25
C SER A 66 8.00 -11.16 -9.19
N GLU A 67 9.06 -11.26 -8.38
CA GLU A 67 9.63 -12.54 -8.01
C GLU A 67 8.67 -13.17 -7.01
N SER A 68 7.84 -14.08 -7.52
CA SER A 68 7.01 -14.98 -6.71
C SER A 68 7.92 -15.89 -5.89
N VAL A 69 8.42 -15.39 -4.77
CA VAL A 69 9.11 -16.22 -3.79
C VAL A 69 8.03 -16.95 -3.00
N ALA A 70 7.82 -18.23 -3.33
CA ALA A 70 7.13 -19.20 -2.49
C ALA A 70 5.66 -18.90 -2.11
N GLY A 71 4.86 -18.27 -2.99
CA GLY A 71 3.41 -18.14 -2.79
C GLY A 71 2.98 -16.99 -1.88
N GLU A 72 3.93 -16.14 -1.46
CA GLU A 72 3.68 -14.86 -0.82
C GLU A 72 4.00 -13.75 -1.83
N LEU A 73 3.02 -12.92 -2.18
CA LEU A 73 3.16 -11.84 -3.17
C LEU A 73 4.06 -10.73 -2.58
N SER A 74 5.38 -10.90 -2.69
CA SER A 74 6.35 -9.93 -2.21
C SER A 74 6.50 -8.79 -3.23
N VAL A 75 5.62 -7.80 -3.15
CA VAL A 75 5.75 -6.57 -3.94
C VAL A 75 6.92 -5.75 -3.40
N SER A 76 7.93 -5.53 -4.24
CA SER A 76 9.11 -4.73 -3.91
C SER A 76 8.89 -3.29 -4.35
N TYR A 77 8.52 -2.43 -3.40
CA TYR A 77 8.36 -0.99 -3.64
C TYR A 77 9.71 -0.26 -3.62
N SER A 78 9.84 0.81 -4.41
CA SER A 78 11.02 1.66 -4.42
C SER A 78 11.29 2.32 -3.06
N GLU A 79 12.56 2.62 -2.74
CA GLU A 79 12.90 3.27 -1.46
C GLU A 79 12.19 4.62 -1.29
N ASP A 80 12.05 5.41 -2.37
CA ASP A 80 11.35 6.69 -2.38
C ASP A 80 9.85 6.57 -2.10
N SER A 81 9.19 5.59 -2.70
CA SER A 81 7.76 5.35 -2.48
C SER A 81 7.48 4.84 -1.07
N THR A 82 8.30 3.92 -0.56
CA THR A 82 8.16 3.46 0.82
C THR A 82 8.47 4.56 1.83
N ALA A 83 9.42 5.45 1.56
CA ALA A 83 9.71 6.60 2.41
C ALA A 83 8.51 7.56 2.47
N THR A 84 7.89 7.84 1.33
CA THR A 84 6.71 8.70 1.24
C THR A 84 5.49 8.07 1.91
N ALA A 85 5.22 6.78 1.66
CA ALA A 85 4.17 6.04 2.33
C ALA A 85 4.36 6.03 3.86
N LYS A 86 5.59 5.82 4.35
CA LYS A 86 5.92 5.90 5.78
C LYS A 86 5.61 7.26 6.39
N GLN A 87 5.77 8.36 5.66
CA GLN A 87 5.41 9.69 6.18
C GLN A 87 3.90 9.79 6.48
N TYR A 88 3.06 9.22 5.61
CA TYR A 88 1.61 9.16 5.82
C TYR A 88 1.19 8.14 6.88
N LEU A 89 1.95 7.05 7.04
CA LEU A 89 1.72 6.03 8.07
C LEU A 89 2.24 6.41 9.45
N ARG A 90 3.17 7.36 9.53
CA ARG A 90 3.83 7.81 10.77
C ARG A 90 2.90 8.06 11.97
N PRO A 91 1.72 8.71 11.84
CA PRO A 91 0.81 8.90 12.97
C PRO A 91 0.09 7.62 13.43
N TYR A 92 0.06 6.57 12.60
CA TYR A 92 -0.60 5.29 12.88
C TYR A 92 0.37 4.20 13.33
N MET A 93 1.69 4.42 13.14
CA MET A 93 2.71 3.49 13.61
C MET A 93 2.73 3.49 15.14
N LYS A 94 2.42 2.34 15.76
CA LYS A 94 2.55 2.19 17.21
C LYS A 94 4.00 2.43 17.63
N ALA A 95 4.21 3.42 18.50
CA ALA A 95 5.51 3.67 19.09
C ALA A 95 5.95 2.42 19.87
N ARG A 96 7.07 1.83 19.47
CA ARG A 96 7.72 0.78 20.24
C ARG A 96 8.44 1.46 21.39
N PHE A 97 7.84 1.45 22.57
CA PHE A 97 8.59 1.69 23.79
C PHE A 97 9.52 0.47 23.96
N LEU A 98 10.80 0.66 23.65
CA LEU A 98 11.87 -0.29 23.96
C LEU A 98 12.28 -0.13 25.42
#